data_AF-A0A7G6SM97-F1
#
_entry.id   AF-A0A7G6SM97-F1
#
_cell.length_a   1.000
_cell.length_b   1.000
_cell.length_c   1.000
_cell.angle_alpha   90.00
_cell.angle_beta   90.00
_cell.angle_gamma   90.00
#
_symmetry.space_group_name_H-M   'P 1'
#
loop_
_entity.id
_entity.type
_entity.pdbx_description
1 polymer ?
#
loop_
_entity_poly.entity_id
_entity_poly.type
_entity_poly.pdbx_seq_one_letter_code
_entity_poly.pdbx_strand_id
1 'polypeptide(L)' 'MSVQDTAPRSKGMELFEVKPIAVGGDPVSLENKIWLTRQEHFEVVRFWNRTIEIQRKAALEKAARADR' A
#
# COMPACT_ATOMS: atom_id res chain seq x y z
N MET A 1 -1.35 -24.88 14.60
CA MET A 1 -2.21 -24.46 13.49
C MET A 1 -1.30 -24.16 12.31
N SER A 2 -1.33 -24.99 11.27
CA SER A 2 -0.55 -24.79 10.05
C SER A 2 -1.29 -23.77 9.19
N VAL A 3 -0.70 -22.59 8.99
CA VAL A 3 -1.22 -21.60 8.07
C VAL A 3 -1.01 -22.17 6.67
N GLN A 4 -2.10 -22.51 6.00
CA GLN A 4 -2.07 -23.01 4.63
C GLN A 4 -1.58 -21.87 3.73
N ASP A 5 -0.39 -22.06 3.19
CA ASP A 5 0.29 -21.17 2.25
C ASP A 5 -0.37 -21.34 0.87
N THR A 6 -1.53 -20.72 0.64
CA THR A 6 -2.39 -21.01 -0.53
C THR A 6 -2.02 -20.24 -1.81
N ALA A 7 -0.80 -19.73 -1.95
CA ALA A 7 -0.31 -19.27 -3.24
C ALA A 7 1.17 -19.68 -3.39
N PRO A 8 1.52 -20.61 -4.30
CA PRO A 8 2.92 -20.96 -4.51
C PRO A 8 3.68 -19.71 -4.97
N ARG A 9 4.52 -19.16 -4.08
CA ARG A 9 5.40 -18.03 -4.36
C ARG A 9 6.27 -18.38 -5.58
N SER A 10 6.00 -17.75 -6.71
CA SER A 10 6.88 -17.86 -7.87
C SER A 10 8.20 -17.14 -7.57
N LYS A 11 9.31 -17.76 -8.00
CA LYS A 11 10.67 -17.27 -7.71
C LYS A 11 10.83 -15.84 -8.26
N GLY A 12 11.29 -14.92 -7.41
CA GLY A 12 11.51 -13.51 -7.78
C GLY A 12 10.34 -12.57 -7.51
N MET A 13 9.23 -13.05 -6.92
CA MET A 13 8.15 -12.20 -6.45
C MET A 13 8.34 -11.74 -4.99
N GLU A 14 7.78 -10.58 -4.67
CA GLU A 14 7.76 -9.94 -3.37
C GLU A 14 6.32 -9.81 -2.89
N LEU A 15 6.08 -10.12 -1.61
CA LEU A 15 4.76 -9.96 -1.01
C LEU A 15 4.55 -8.47 -0.74
N PHE A 16 3.44 -7.93 -1.21
CA PHE A 16 3.12 -6.51 -1.10
C PHE A 16 1.73 -6.31 -0.51
N GLU A 17 1.58 -5.26 0.31
CA GLU A 17 0.29 -4.83 0.85
C GLU A 17 -0.42 -3.90 -0.16
N VAL A 18 -1.52 -4.35 -0.77
CA VAL A 18 -2.23 -3.64 -1.85
C VAL A 18 -2.54 -2.19 -1.45
N LYS A 19 -3.06 -2.01 -0.24
CA LYS A 19 -3.36 -0.73 0.40
C LYS A 19 -2.45 -0.53 1.62
N PRO A 20 -1.63 0.54 1.65
CA PRO A 20 -0.77 0.85 2.79
C PRO A 20 -1.53 1.27 4.05
N ILE A 21 -0.94 1.02 5.22
CA ILE A 21 -1.46 1.50 6.52
C ILE A 21 -1.69 3.01 6.53
N ALA A 22 -0.80 3.78 5.89
CA ALA A 22 -0.88 5.24 5.82
C ALA A 22 -2.21 5.77 5.22
N VAL A 23 -2.93 4.95 4.46
CA VAL A 23 -4.24 5.27 3.86
C VAL A 23 -5.36 4.37 4.39
N GLY A 24 -5.13 3.68 5.52
CA GLY A 24 -6.10 2.79 6.17
C GLY A 24 -6.21 1.41 5.52
N GLY A 25 -5.09 0.84 5.07
CA GLY A 25 -5.00 -0.58 4.75
C GLY A 25 -4.79 -1.44 6.00
N ASP A 26 -5.31 -2.67 5.97
CA ASP A 26 -5.12 -3.65 7.04
C ASP A 26 -3.91 -4.56 6.72
N PRO A 27 -2.82 -4.51 7.50
CA PRO A 27 -1.63 -5.31 7.24
C PRO A 27 -1.84 -6.80 7.53
N VAL A 28 -2.85 -7.19 8.34
CA VAL A 28 -3.09 -8.61 8.65
C VAL A 28 -4.03 -9.28 7.66
N SER A 29 -4.94 -8.54 7.02
CA SER A 29 -5.85 -9.06 5.99
C SER A 29 -5.09 -9.76 4.85
N LEU A 30 -5.50 -11.00 4.54
CA LEU A 30 -4.97 -11.75 3.40
C LEU A 30 -5.45 -11.16 2.06
N GLU A 31 -6.61 -10.52 2.03
CA GLU A 31 -7.14 -9.85 0.85
C GLU A 31 -6.33 -8.60 0.49
N ASN A 32 -5.64 -8.01 1.47
CA ASN A 32 -4.73 -6.90 1.25
C ASN A 32 -3.32 -7.34 0.83
N LYS A 33 -3.11 -8.61 0.47
CA LYS A 33 -1.80 -9.14 0.09
C LYS A 33 -1.79 -9.60 -1.36
N ILE A 34 -0.73 -9.23 -2.08
CA ILE A 34 -0.51 -9.65 -3.46
C ILE A 34 0.96 -9.98 -3.68
N TRP A 35 1.25 -10.97 -4.53
CA TRP A 35 2.60 -11.24 -5.01
C TRP A 35 2.88 -10.37 -6.23
N LEU A 36 3.96 -9.60 -6.19
CA LEU A 36 4.39 -8.73 -7.28
C LEU A 36 5.79 -9.13 -7.75
N THR A 37 6.05 -8.99 -9.04
CA THR A 37 7.43 -8.90 -9.53
C THR A 37 8.10 -7.65 -8.95
N ARG A 38 9.44 -7.63 -8.94
CA ARG A 38 10.19 -6.46 -8.47
C ARG A 38 9.87 -5.19 -9.26
N GLN A 39 9.59 -5.30 -10.56
CA GLN A 39 9.21 -4.15 -11.38
C GLN A 39 7.84 -3.61 -10.96
N GLU A 40 6.84 -4.48 -10.80
CA GLU A 40 5.51 -4.11 -10.33
C GLU A 40 5.56 -3.50 -8.92
N HIS A 41 6.39 -4.05 -8.03
CA HIS A 41 6.61 -3.45 -6.70
C HIS A 41 7.05 -1.99 -6.84
N PHE A 42 8.07 -1.70 -7.66
CA PHE A 42 8.54 -0.33 -7.85
C PHE A 42 7.47 0.61 -8.40
N GLU A 43 6.65 0.12 -9.33
CA GLU A 43 5.55 0.90 -9.92
C GLU A 43 4.47 1.22 -8.87
N VAL A 44 4.05 0.23 -8.08
CA VAL A 44 3.02 0.41 -7.05
C VAL A 44 3.53 1.29 -5.90
N VAL A 45 4.80 1.17 -5.49
CA VAL A 45 5.40 2.07 -4.49
C VAL A 45 5.45 3.51 -4.98
N ARG A 46 5.84 3.74 -6.24
CA ARG A 46 5.84 5.09 -6.83
C ARG A 46 4.44 5.70 -6.86
N PHE A 47 3.43 4.90 -7.22
CA PHE A 47 2.04 5.32 -7.19
C PHE A 47 1.62 5.76 -5.78
N TRP A 48 1.83 4.92 -4.77
CA TRP A 48 1.41 5.23 -3.39
C TRP A 48 2.14 6.43 -2.81
N ASN A 49 3.45 6.56 -3.04
CA ASN A 49 4.22 7.72 -2.59
C ASN A 49 3.63 9.02 -3.15
N ARG A 50 3.31 9.06 -4.44
CA ARG A 50 2.68 10.23 -5.08
C ARG A 50 1.28 10.49 -4.51
N THR A 51 0.45 9.46 -4.39
CA THR A 51 -0.93 9.59 -3.87
C THR A 51 -0.93 10.11 -2.43
N ILE A 52 -0.07 9.58 -1.57
CA ILE A 52 0.05 10.01 -0.17
C ILE A 52 0.53 11.47 -0.08
N GLU A 53 1.49 11.86 -0.91
CA GLU A 53 1.97 13.25 -0.95
C GLU A 53 0.83 14.23 -1.32
N ILE A 54 0.05 13.90 -2.35
CA ILE A 54 -1.11 14.71 -2.77
C ILE A 54 -2.13 14.84 -1.64
N GLN A 55 -2.47 13.73 -0.98
CA GLN A 55 -3.42 13.73 0.13
C GLN A 55 -2.92 14.57 1.32
N ARG A 56 -1.63 14.48 1.65
CA ARG A 56 -1.01 15.30 2.70
C ARG A 56 -1.10 16.79 2.40
N LYS A 57 -0.77 17.20 1.17
CA LYS A 57 -0.88 18.61 0.72
C LYS A 57 -2.32 19.11 0.83
N ALA A 58 -3.28 18.34 0.33
CA ALA A 58 -4.70 18.69 0.42
C ALA A 58 -5.20 18.81 1.87
N ALA A 59 -4.74 17.93 2.77
CA ALA A 59 -5.08 18.00 4.19
C ALA A 59 -4.54 19.26 4.86
N LEU A 60 -3.30 19.65 4.56
CA LEU A 60 -2.70 20.89 5.08
C LEU A 60 -3.43 22.13 4.59
N GLU A 61 -3.78 22.19 3.30
CA GLU A 61 -4.56 23.30 2.74
C GLU A 61 -5.95 23.42 3.38
N LYS A 62 -6.60 22.29 3.65
CA LYS A 62 -7.91 22.25 4.32
C LYS A 62 -7.80 22.77 5.76
N ALA A 63 -6.77 22.35 6.51
CA ALA A 63 -6.53 22.81 7.86
C ALA A 63 -6.32 24.34 7.91
N ALA A 64 -5.45 24.87 7.03
CA ALA A 64 -5.17 26.30 6.94
C ALA A 64 -6.38 27.17 6.50
N ARG A 65 -7.46 26.57 5.99
CA ARG A 65 -8.73 27.25 5.72
C ARG A 65 -9.70 27.16 6.90
N ALA A 66 -9.64 26.09 7.69
CA ALA A 66 -10.49 25.92 8.86
C ALA A 66 -10.06 26.84 10.03
N ASP A 67 -8.78 27.20 10.08
CA ASP A 67 -8.21 28.12 11.08
C ASP A 67 -8.39 29.61 10.74
N ARG A 68 -9.08 29.93 9.64
CA ARG A 68 -9.39 31.30 9.17
C ARG A 68 -10.86 31.62 9.38
#